data_AF-A0A3N6QM90-F1
#
_entry.id   AF-A0A3N6QM90-F1
#
_cell.length_a   1.000
_cell.length_b   1.000
_cell.length_c   1.000
_cell.angle_alpha   90.00
_cell.angle_beta   90.00
_cell.angle_gamma   90.00
#
_symmetry.space_group_name_H-M   'P 1'
#
loop_
_entity.id
_entity.type
_entity.pdbx_description
1 polymer ?
#
loop_
_entity_poly.entity_id
_entity_poly.type
_entity_poly.pdbx_seq_one_letter_code
_entity_poly.pdbx_strand_id
1 'polypeptide(L)'
;MQPIRQGDVILQSVKLALGKKLSHLTLAEGEVTGHSHRITRGDAELREKDGTLYLKVLSEKVTLTHEEHKAIEIPQGNWMVRIQREYEPLGWRYVAD
;
A
#
# COMPACT_ATOMS: atom_id res chain seq x y z
N MET A 1 -14.30 9.20 -0.23
CA MET A 1 -12.93 9.68 0.09
C MET A 1 -12.08 9.56 -1.15
N GLN A 2 -11.20 10.52 -1.41
CA GLN A 2 -10.22 10.43 -2.49
C GLN A 2 -9.19 9.34 -2.15
N PRO A 3 -8.65 8.62 -3.14
CA PRO A 3 -7.59 7.64 -2.89
C PRO A 3 -6.34 8.33 -2.35
N ILE A 4 -5.65 7.66 -1.43
CA ILE A 4 -4.39 8.12 -0.86
C ILE A 4 -3.25 7.37 -1.55
N ARG A 5 -2.16 8.05 -1.92
CA ARG A 5 -1.03 7.45 -2.64
C ARG A 5 0.30 7.72 -1.93
N GLN A 6 1.14 6.70 -1.86
CA GLN A 6 2.56 6.82 -1.51
C GLN A 6 3.36 5.88 -2.42
N GLY A 7 4.19 6.42 -3.31
CA GLY A 7 4.89 5.60 -4.30
C GLY A 7 3.92 4.82 -5.18
N ASP A 8 4.15 3.52 -5.31
CA ASP A 8 3.28 2.55 -5.99
C ASP A 8 2.07 2.13 -5.16
N VAL A 9 2.03 2.42 -3.86
CA VAL A 9 0.89 2.05 -3.01
C VAL A 9 -0.25 3.06 -3.13
N ILE A 10 -1.42 2.57 -3.51
CA ILE A 10 -2.69 3.29 -3.54
C ILE A 10 -3.65 2.67 -2.52
N LEU A 11 -4.20 3.51 -1.64
CA LEU A 11 -5.22 3.17 -0.67
C LEU A 11 -6.57 3.70 -1.13
N GLN A 12 -7.49 2.78 -1.39
CA GLN A 12 -8.85 3.09 -1.79
C GLN A 12 -9.81 2.82 -0.64
N SER A 13 -10.60 3.81 -0.24
CA SER A 13 -11.62 3.66 0.80
C SER A 13 -12.65 2.60 0.39
N VAL A 14 -12.94 1.68 1.31
CA VAL A 14 -13.95 0.62 1.14
C VAL A 14 -14.84 0.51 2.37
N LYS A 15 -16.00 -0.14 2.24
CA LYS A 15 -16.93 -0.30 3.37
C LYS A 15 -16.40 -1.26 4.45
N LEU A 16 -15.66 -2.30 4.05
CA LEU A 16 -15.22 -3.35 4.96
C LEU A 16 -13.81 -3.83 4.59
N ALA A 17 -12.96 -4.04 5.59
CA ALA A 17 -11.72 -4.78 5.45
C ALA A 17 -12.01 -6.28 5.56
N LEU A 18 -11.75 -7.01 4.49
CA LEU A 18 -12.08 -8.43 4.37
C LEU A 18 -10.86 -9.31 4.68
N GLY A 19 -11.12 -10.58 4.98
CA GLY A 19 -10.07 -11.60 5.02
C GLY A 19 -9.46 -11.88 6.38
N LYS A 20 -8.41 -12.69 6.35
CA LYS A 20 -7.67 -13.15 7.52
C LYS A 20 -6.73 -12.05 7.99
N LYS A 21 -6.68 -11.81 9.30
CA LYS A 21 -5.72 -10.88 9.91
C LYS A 21 -4.29 -11.40 9.76
N LEU A 22 -3.38 -10.53 9.32
CA LEU A 22 -1.95 -10.77 9.26
C LEU A 22 -1.28 -10.30 10.56
N SER A 23 -0.08 -10.83 10.83
CA SER A 23 0.74 -10.48 12.00
C SER A 23 1.62 -9.23 11.79
N HIS A 24 1.67 -8.69 10.56
CA HIS A 24 2.47 -7.52 10.21
C HIS A 24 1.60 -6.37 9.67
N LEU A 25 2.22 -5.20 9.50
CA LEU A 25 1.60 -4.00 8.95
C LEU A 25 2.32 -3.43 7.72
N THR A 26 3.11 -4.27 7.04
CA THR A 26 3.68 -3.99 5.71
C THR A 26 2.60 -4.15 4.63
N LEU A 27 2.29 -3.07 3.91
CA LEU A 27 1.31 -3.02 2.82
C LEU A 27 1.91 -3.46 1.47
N ALA A 28 3.19 -3.21 1.26
CA ALA A 28 3.94 -3.60 0.08
C ALA A 28 5.43 -3.66 0.42
N GLU A 29 6.16 -4.55 -0.22
CA GLU A 29 7.61 -4.49 -0.31
C GLU A 29 7.96 -3.50 -1.43
N GLY A 30 8.91 -2.59 -1.17
CA GLY A 30 9.37 -1.65 -2.18
C GLY A 30 10.21 -2.34 -3.25
N GLU A 31 10.49 -1.64 -4.35
CA GLU A 31 11.28 -2.18 -5.47
C GLU A 31 12.73 -2.48 -5.07
N VAL A 32 13.27 -1.71 -4.13
CA VAL A 32 14.61 -1.91 -3.57
C VAL A 32 14.54 -2.88 -2.39
N THR A 33 15.40 -3.90 -2.40
CA THR A 33 15.48 -4.88 -1.31
C THR A 33 15.72 -4.18 0.03
N GLY A 34 14.80 -4.40 0.97
CA GLY A 34 14.83 -3.79 2.30
C GLY A 34 13.82 -2.66 2.47
N HIS A 35 13.37 -2.04 1.38
CA HIS A 35 12.38 -0.97 1.44
C HIS A 35 10.96 -1.53 1.60
N SER A 36 10.12 -0.85 2.38
CA SER A 36 8.74 -1.30 2.54
C SER A 36 7.76 -0.20 2.91
N HIS A 37 6.57 -0.27 2.33
CA HIS A 37 5.45 0.56 2.72
C HIS A 37 4.82 -0.03 3.98
N ARG A 38 5.05 0.60 5.14
CA ARG A 38 4.64 0.05 6.43
C ARG A 38 3.95 1.08 7.32
N ILE A 39 2.93 0.64 8.05
CA ILE A 39 2.36 1.42 9.14
C ILE A 39 3.29 1.38 10.35
N THR A 40 3.80 2.54 10.78
CA THR A 40 4.77 2.64 11.87
C THR A 40 4.26 3.37 13.11
N ARG A 41 3.11 4.06 13.02
CA ARG A 41 2.44 4.71 14.15
C ARG A 41 0.93 4.56 14.08
N GLY A 42 0.30 4.50 15.25
CA GLY A 42 -1.14 4.29 15.44
C GLY A 42 -1.55 2.81 15.39
N ASP A 43 -2.84 2.56 15.58
CA ASP A 43 -3.40 1.21 15.64
C ASP A 43 -4.10 0.85 14.32
N ALA A 44 -3.67 -0.28 13.74
CA ALA A 44 -4.27 -0.84 12.54
C ALA A 44 -4.21 -2.36 12.51
N GLU A 45 -5.04 -2.95 11.66
CA GLU A 45 -4.97 -4.36 11.28
C GLU A 45 -4.78 -4.45 9.77
N LEU A 46 -3.84 -5.27 9.33
CA LEU A 46 -3.74 -5.69 7.95
C LEU A 46 -4.43 -7.03 7.78
N ARG A 47 -5.21 -7.16 6.72
CA ARG A 47 -5.95 -8.38 6.39
C ARG A 47 -5.71 -8.75 4.94
N GLU A 48 -5.76 -10.04 4.65
CA GLU A 48 -5.60 -10.57 3.29
C GLU A 48 -6.80 -11.43 2.91
N LYS A 49 -7.31 -11.19 1.70
CA LYS A 49 -8.31 -12.02 1.06
C LYS A 49 -8.00 -12.13 -0.43
N ASP A 50 -7.88 -13.37 -0.92
CA ASP A 50 -7.67 -13.69 -2.34
C ASP A 50 -6.48 -12.93 -2.95
N GLY A 51 -5.39 -12.78 -2.18
CA GLY A 51 -4.18 -12.05 -2.59
C GLY A 51 -4.31 -10.52 -2.58
N THR A 52 -5.46 -10.00 -2.14
CA THR A 52 -5.68 -8.56 -1.96
C THR A 52 -5.53 -8.18 -0.49
N LEU A 53 -4.76 -7.14 -0.23
CA LEU A 53 -4.58 -6.60 1.12
C LEU A 53 -5.63 -5.53 1.45
N TYR A 54 -6.08 -5.56 2.70
CA TYR A 54 -7.03 -4.60 3.27
C TYR A 54 -6.49 -4.07 4.59
N LEU A 55 -6.34 -2.75 4.68
CA LEU A 55 -5.95 -2.05 5.89
C LEU A 55 -7.19 -1.57 6.64
N LYS A 56 -7.32 -1.95 7.91
CA LYS A 56 -8.31 -1.43 8.83
C LYS A 56 -7.62 -0.53 9.84
N VAL A 57 -7.88 0.77 9.78
CA VAL A 57 -7.34 1.76 10.71
C VAL A 57 -8.28 1.87 11.90
N LEU A 58 -7.76 1.61 13.11
CA LEU A 58 -8.53 1.55 14.35
C LEU A 58 -8.43 2.87 15.15
N SER A 59 -7.25 3.50 15.16
CA SER A 59 -7.06 4.83 15.74
C SER A 59 -7.58 5.94 14.82
N GLU A 60 -7.68 7.18 15.31
CA GLU A 60 -8.11 8.35 14.52
C GLU A 60 -7.31 8.50 13.22
N LYS A 61 -6.00 8.21 13.30
CA LYS A 61 -5.09 8.15 12.16
C LYS A 61 -3.93 7.18 12.42
N VAL A 62 -3.31 6.75 11.33
CA VAL A 62 -2.05 5.98 11.33
C VAL A 62 -1.05 6.62 10.38
N THR A 63 0.24 6.33 10.58
CA THR A 63 1.32 6.84 9.73
C THR A 63 1.87 5.73 8.84
N LEU A 64 1.77 5.90 7.52
CA LEU A 64 2.44 5.07 6.53
C LEU A 64 3.78 5.68 6.16
N THR A 65 4.85 4.89 6.30
CA THR A 65 6.22 5.27 5.98
C THR A 65 6.80 4.36 4.92
N HIS A 66 7.74 4.91 4.16
CA HIS A 66 8.63 4.23 3.24
C HIS A 66 9.98 4.95 3.28
N GLU A 67 11.09 4.26 3.08
CA GLU A 67 12.43 4.83 3.20
C GLU A 67 12.67 6.03 2.28
N GLU A 68 12.09 6.02 1.08
CA GLU A 68 12.30 7.07 0.07
C GLU A 68 11.18 8.12 0.03
N HIS A 69 10.04 7.84 0.66
CA HIS A 69 8.87 8.70 0.55
C HIS A 69 8.54 9.38 1.87
N LYS A 70 7.99 10.59 1.76
CA LYS A 70 7.47 11.29 2.93
C LYS A 70 6.38 10.45 3.60
N ALA A 71 6.45 10.40 4.92
CA ALA A 71 5.41 9.79 5.74
C ALA A 71 4.05 10.46 5.46
N ILE A 72 3.00 9.65 5.34
CA ILE A 72 1.64 10.14 5.13
C ILE A 72 0.71 9.66 6.26
N GLU A 73 -0.27 10.49 6.59
CA GLU A 73 -1.31 10.15 7.57
C GLU A 73 -2.53 9.58 6.87
N ILE A 74 -3.00 8.43 7.35
CA ILE A 74 -4.20 7.76 6.85
C ILE A 74 -5.25 7.84 7.94
N PRO A 75 -6.43 8.43 7.68
CA PRO A 75 -7.47 8.55 8.69
C PRO A 75 -8.13 7.20 8.96
N GLN A 76 -8.82 7.13 10.10
CA GLN A 76 -9.63 6.00 10.52
C GLN A 76 -10.57 5.53 9.39
N GLY A 77 -10.66 4.21 9.19
CA GLY A 77 -11.48 3.63 8.14
C GLY A 77 -10.95 2.30 7.62
N ASN A 78 -11.63 1.77 6.60
CA ASN A 78 -11.21 0.57 5.89
C ASN A 78 -10.71 0.95 4.50
N TRP A 79 -9.60 0.35 4.10
CA TRP A 79 -8.88 0.67 2.88
C TRP A 79 -8.50 -0.62 2.15
N MET A 80 -8.71 -0.66 0.85
CA MET A 80 -8.13 -1.66 -0.04
C MET A 80 -6.78 -1.16 -0.52
N VAL A 81 -5.76 -2.02 -0.42
CA VAL A 81 -4.41 -1.74 -0.91
C VAL A 81 -4.32 -2.15 -2.38
N ARG A 82 -3.84 -1.25 -3.22
CA ARG A 82 -3.57 -1.50 -4.64
C ARG A 82 -2.14 -1.10 -4.93
N ILE A 83 -1.44 -1.95 -5.66
CA ILE A 83 -0.07 -1.70 -6.11
C ILE A 83 -0.14 -1.21 -7.56
N GLN A 84 0.37 -0.02 -7.80
CA GLN A 84 0.54 0.55 -9.13
C GLN A 84 1.87 0.07 -9.69
N ARG A 85 1.84 -0.79 -10.69
CA ARG A 85 3.03 -1.15 -11.46
C ARG A 85 3.14 -0.25 -12.68
N GLU A 86 4.35 0.20 -12.98
CA GLU A 86 4.59 0.84 -14.26
C GLU A 86 4.40 -0.22 -15.37
N TYR A 87 3.56 0.11 -16.34
CA TYR A 87 3.38 -0.72 -17.51
C TYR A 87 4.42 -0.29 -18.54
N GLU A 88 5.43 -1.13 -18.78
CA GLU A 88 6.34 -0.98 -19.92
C GLU A 88 5.82 -1.81 -21.10
N PRO A 89 5.09 -1.20 -22.07
CA PRO A 89 4.77 -1.88 -23.31
C PRO A 89 6.03 -1.92 -24.18
N LEU A 90 6.62 -3.11 -24.26
CA LEU A 90 7.64 -3.54 -25.24
C LEU A 90 9.09 -3.20 -24.88
N GLY A 91 9.78 -4.20 -24.36
CA GLY A 91 11.23 -4.29 -24.46
C GLY A 91 11.69 -4.47 -25.92
N TRP A 92 12.82 -3.82 -26.20
CA TRP A 92 13.72 -3.93 -27.36
C TRP A 92 13.18 -3.38 -28.69
N ARG A 93 13.71 -2.20 -29.06
CA ARG A 93 13.86 -1.81 -30.46
C ARG A 93 15.35 -1.63 -30.75
N TYR A 94 15.96 -2.59 -31.46
CA TYR A 94 17.11 -2.25 -32.29
C TYR A 94 16.60 -1.32 -33.38
N VAL A 95 17.00 -0.06 -33.35
CA VAL A 95 16.96 0.77 -34.55
C VAL A 95 18.32 0.55 -35.21
N ALA A 96 18.31 -0.26 -36.28
CA ALA A 96 19.41 -0.27 -37.22
C ALA A 96 19.22 0.92 -38.18
N ASP A 97 20.32 1.64 -38.35
CA ASP A 97 20.58 2.90 -39.07
C ASP A 97 20.12 4.20 -38.41
#